data_AF-A0A7V3PXY9-F1
#
_entry.id   AF-A0A7V3PXY9-F1
#
_cell.length_a   1.000
_cell.length_b   1.000
_cell.length_c   1.000
_cell.angle_alpha   90.00
_cell.angle_beta   90.00
_cell.angle_gamma   90.00
#
_symmetry.space_group_name_H-M   'P 1'
#
loop_
_entity.id
_entity.type
_entity.pdbx_description
1 polymer ?
#
loop_
_entity_poly.entity_id
_entity_poly.type
_entity_poly.pdbx_seq_one_letter_code
_entity_poly.pdbx_strand_id
1 'polypeptide(L)' 'TLLVSPYQDHQVLKLACEDAARQQGVAFYYEDFRVGFRSAHQKARQLGIYCQNYCGCIYSEIERFKKKNNYARVS' A
#
# COMPACT_ATOMS: atom_id res chain seq x y z
N THR A 1 0.41 5.81 -4.63
CA THR A 1 0.72 6.46 -3.35
C THR A 1 0.40 5.48 -2.22
N LEU A 2 0.93 5.67 -1.00
CA LEU A 2 0.60 4.80 0.14
C LEU A 2 -0.92 4.71 0.36
N LEU A 3 -1.63 5.84 0.34
CA LEU A 3 -3.06 5.97 0.66
C LEU A 3 -4.06 5.41 -0.39
N VAL A 4 -3.65 4.55 -1.31
CA VAL A 4 -4.60 3.89 -2.24
C VAL A 4 -5.02 2.50 -1.75
N SER A 5 -4.24 1.90 -0.84
CA SER A 5 -4.47 0.54 -0.37
C SER A 5 -5.59 0.50 0.68
N PRO A 6 -6.66 -0.29 0.49
CA PRO A 6 -7.73 -0.43 1.49
C PRO A 6 -7.29 -1.25 2.72
N TYR A 7 -6.10 -1.85 2.67
CA TYR A 7 -5.55 -2.68 3.76
C TYR A 7 -4.77 -1.88 4.80
N GLN A 8 -4.59 -0.57 4.58
CA GLN A 8 -3.88 0.31 5.50
C GLN A 8 -4.85 1.14 6.35
N ASP A 9 -4.44 1.46 7.57
CA ASP A 9 -5.17 2.39 8.42
C ASP A 9 -4.94 3.83 7.94
N HIS A 10 -5.92 4.37 7.22
CA HIS A 10 -5.85 5.73 6.70
C HIS A 10 -5.88 6.80 7.79
N GLN A 11 -6.51 6.55 8.95
CA GLN A 11 -6.58 7.57 10.00
C GLN A 11 -5.19 7.77 10.61
N VAL A 12 -4.51 6.67 10.93
CA VAL A 12 -3.14 6.71 11.45
C VAL A 12 -2.19 7.36 10.44
N LEU A 13 -2.28 6.96 9.17
CA LEU A 13 -1.43 7.53 8.12
C LEU A 13 -1.70 9.02 7.89
N LYS A 14 -2.97 9.44 7.89
CA LYS A 14 -3.35 10.85 7.72
C LYS A 14 -2.75 11.69 8.85
N LEU A 15 -2.93 11.28 10.11
CA LEU A 15 -2.38 11.98 11.27
C LEU A 15 -0.85 12.07 11.22
N ALA A 16 -0.18 10.97 10.88
CA ALA A 16 1.28 10.95 10.76
C ALA A 16 1.78 11.89 9.65
N CYS A 17 1.09 11.93 8.50
CA CYS A 17 1.44 12.82 7.41
C CYS A 17 1.14 14.29 7.73
N GLU A 18 0.03 14.60 8.41
CA GLU A 18 -0.29 15.95 8.88
C GLU A 18 0.76 16.47 9.85
N ASP A 19 1.21 15.63 10.77
CA ASP A 19 2.26 15.98 11.73
C ASP A 19 3.61 16.21 11.03
N ALA A 20 4.01 15.29 10.16
CA ALA A 20 5.25 15.44 9.38
C ALA A 20 5.22 16.70 8.51
N ALA A 21 4.09 17.00 7.86
CA ALA A 21 3.95 18.19 7.02
C ALA A 21 4.06 19.48 7.84
N ARG A 22 3.46 19.51 9.03
CA ARG A 22 3.59 20.62 9.98
C ARG A 22 5.05 20.83 10.40
N GLN A 23 5.77 19.77 10.74
CA GLN A 23 7.18 19.83 11.13
C GLN A 23 8.09 20.32 9.99
N GLN A 24 7.76 19.97 8.75
CA GLN A 24 8.56 20.33 7.57
C GLN A 24 8.08 21.63 6.89
N GLY A 25 7.02 22.27 7.40
CA GLY A 25 6.48 23.50 6.82
C GLY A 25 5.89 23.33 5.41
N VAL A 26 5.41 22.12 5.08
CA VAL A 26 4.78 21.82 3.78
C VAL A 26 3.29 21.53 3.94
N ALA A 27 2.53 21.63 2.85
CA ALA A 27 1.11 21.25 2.85
C ALA A 27 0.97 19.73 2.63
N PHE A 28 0.08 19.11 3.40
CA PHE A 28 -0.34 17.73 3.17
C PHE A 28 -1.72 17.70 2.51
N TYR A 29 -1.80 17.02 1.36
CA TYR A 29 -3.06 16.78 0.65
C TYR A 29 -3.51 15.33 0.88
N TYR A 30 -4.76 15.17 1.31
CA TYR A 30 -5.40 13.88 1.51
C TYR A 30 -6.68 13.79 0.68
N GLU A 31 -6.82 12.69 -0.05
CA GLU A 31 -8.00 12.34 -0.83
C GLU A 31 -8.19 10.82 -0.77
N ASP A 32 -9.45 10.37 -0.72
CA ASP A 32 -9.75 8.94 -0.56
C ASP A 32 -9.89 8.24 -1.92
N PHE A 33 -8.77 7.76 -2.44
CA PHE A 33 -8.74 7.03 -3.71
C PHE A 33 -9.09 5.53 -3.58
N ARG A 34 -9.47 5.03 -2.40
CA ARG A 34 -9.76 3.59 -2.19
C ARG A 34 -10.94 3.11 -3.03
N VAL A 35 -11.87 4.00 -3.37
CA VAL A 35 -13.04 3.71 -4.22
C VAL A 35 -12.62 3.11 -5.57
N GLY A 36 -11.53 3.61 -6.15
CA GLY A 36 -10.99 3.13 -7.43
C GLY A 36 -10.08 1.91 -7.33
N PHE A 37 -9.74 1.45 -6.12
CA PHE A 37 -8.70 0.43 -5.92
C PHE A 37 -9.01 -0.88 -6.65
N ARG A 38 -10.22 -1.42 -6.45
CA ARG A 38 -10.58 -2.74 -7.00
C ARG A 38 -10.64 -2.73 -8.53
N SER A 39 -11.26 -1.71 -9.12
CA SER A 39 -11.39 -1.59 -10.58
C SER A 39 -10.03 -1.37 -11.25
N ALA A 40 -9.19 -0.50 -10.68
CA ALA A 40 -7.82 -0.28 -11.16
C ALA A 40 -6.99 -1.57 -11.09
N HIS A 41 -7.08 -2.31 -9.97
CA HIS A 41 -6.33 -3.55 -9.79
C HIS A 41 -6.80 -4.66 -10.74
N GLN A 42 -8.10 -4.77 -10.99
CA GLN A 42 -8.64 -5.68 -12.00
C GLN A 42 -8.16 -5.33 -13.40
N LYS A 43 -8.19 -4.04 -13.77
CA LYS A 43 -7.73 -3.57 -15.07
C LYS A 43 -6.23 -3.83 -15.27
N ALA A 44 -5.42 -3.60 -14.23
CA ALA A 44 -3.99 -3.90 -14.26
C ALA A 44 -3.72 -5.39 -14.54
N ARG A 45 -4.46 -6.31 -13.88
CA ARG A 45 -4.36 -7.75 -14.15
C ARG A 45 -4.75 -8.11 -15.58
N GLN A 46 -5.82 -7.53 -16.11
CA GLN A 46 -6.25 -7.76 -17.49
C GLN A 46 -5.20 -7.29 -18.52
N LEU A 47 -4.46 -6.23 -18.19
CA LEU A 47 -3.42 -5.67 -19.05
C LEU A 47 -2.05 -6.37 -18.86
N GLY A 48 -1.95 -7.38 -17.98
CA GLY A 48 -0.67 -8.02 -17.67
C GLY A 48 0.33 -7.10 -16.96
N ILE A 49 -0.14 -6.00 -16.35
CA ILE A 49 0.71 -5.08 -15.59
C ILE A 49 1.16 -5.77 -14.31
N TYR A 50 2.46 -5.68 -14.02
CA TYR A 50 3.03 -6.20 -12.78
C TYR A 50 2.43 -5.47 -11.57
N CYS A 51 1.69 -6.21 -10.74
CA CYS A 51 1.15 -5.72 -9.48
C CYS A 51 2.10 -6.07 -8.33
N GLN A 52 2.79 -5.06 -7.80
CA GLN A 52 3.72 -5.23 -6.68
C GLN A 52 2.98 -5.69 -5.41
N ASN A 53 3.44 -6.80 -4.82
CA ASN A 53 2.85 -7.40 -3.60
C ASN A 53 3.50 -6.90 -2.29
N TYR A 54 4.20 -5.77 -2.31
CA TYR A 54 4.86 -5.17 -1.15
C TYR A 54 4.92 -3.65 -1.34
N CYS A 55 4.85 -2.87 -0.25
CA CYS A 55 4.78 -1.41 -0.34
C CYS A 55 6.15 -0.71 -0.30
N GLY A 56 7.24 -1.48 -0.25
CA GLY A 56 8.61 -0.99 -0.17
C GLY A 56 9.15 -0.81 1.25
N CYS A 57 8.34 -1.03 2.30
CA CYS A 57 8.83 -1.08 3.67
C CYS A 57 9.35 -2.47 4.05
N ILE A 58 10.31 -2.52 4.99
CA ILE A 58 10.93 -3.76 5.48
C ILE A 58 9.91 -4.78 5.98
N TYR A 59 8.84 -4.31 6.62
CA TYR A 59 7.77 -5.19 7.12
C TYR A 59 7.05 -5.91 5.98
N SER A 60 6.62 -5.17 4.95
CA SER A 60 5.95 -5.75 3.77
C SER A 60 6.86 -6.68 2.98
N GLU A 61 8.17 -6.41 2.99
CA GLU A 61 9.16 -7.29 2.37
C GLU A 61 9.30 -8.61 3.13
N ILE A 62 9.41 -8.55 4.46
CA ILE A 62 9.45 -9.75 5.31
C ILE A 62 8.18 -10.59 5.12
N GLU A 63 7.00 -9.97 5.10
CA GLU A 63 5.72 -10.65 4.86
C GLU A 63 5.67 -11.34 3.50
N ARG A 64 6.16 -10.66 2.46
CA ARG A 64 6.28 -11.21 1.10
C ARG A 64 7.13 -12.48 1.08
N PHE A 65 8.27 -12.50 1.78
CA PHE A 65 9.14 -13.67 1.84
C PHE A 65 8.58 -14.79 2.73
N LYS A 66 7.95 -14.47 3.87
CA LYS A 66 7.28 -15.45 4.73
C LYS A 66 6.17 -16.21 3.98
N LYS A 67 5.36 -15.51 3.17
CA LYS A 67 4.32 -16.16 2.35
C LYS A 67 4.89 -17.14 1.33
N LYS A 68 6.04 -16.84 0.71
CA LYS A 68 6.73 -17.77 -0.20
C LYS A 68 7.18 -19.05 0.51
N ASN A 69 7.74 -18.93 1.72
CA ASN A 69 8.21 -20.09 2.49
C ASN A 69 7.09 -21.02 2.95
N ASN A 70 5.88 -20.50 3.20
CA ASN A 70 4.73 -21.35 3.53
C ASN A 70 4.25 -22.17 2.32
N TYR A 71 4.37 -21.66 1.09
CA TYR A 71 4.02 -22.43 -0.10
C TYR A 71 5.01 -23.57 -0.35
N ALA A 72 6.31 -23.33 -0.12
CA ALA A 72 7.37 -24.35 -0.27
C ALA A 72 7.36 -25.44 0.81
N ARG A 73 6.62 -25.25 1.91
CA ARG A 73 6.46 -26.25 2.99
C ARG A 73 5.20 -27.11 2.86
N VAL A 74 4.29 -26.75 1.96
CA VAL A 74 3.00 -27.43 1.73
C VAL A 74 2.95 -28.09 0.34
N SER A 75 3.98 -27.88 -0.50
CA SER A 75 4.18 -28.54 -1.80
C SER A 75 5.10 -29.74 -1.73
#